data_AF-A0A6L9QG31-F1
#
_entry.id   AF-A0A6L9QG31-F1
#
_cell.length_a   1.000
_cell.length_b   1.000
_cell.length_c   1.000
_cell.angle_alpha   90.00
_cell.angle_beta   90.00
_cell.angle_gamma   90.00
#
_symmetry.space_group_name_H-M   'P 1'
#
loop_
_entity.id
_entity.type
_entity.pdbx_description
1 polymer ?
#
loop_
_entity_poly.entity_id
_entity_poly.type
_entity_poly.pdbx_seq_one_letter_code
_entity_poly.pdbx_strand_id
1 'polypeptide(L)' 'MAAAIEREFSGVVAWYGHATGAWWAMVPVRRDVRLVEALSPRELREAIVNARGWSWPR' A
#
# COMPACT_ATOMS: atom_id res chain seq x y z
N MET A 1 -7.54 -3.04 11.07
CA MET A 1 -6.39 -2.19 10.66
C MET A 1 -6.32 -2.00 9.15
N ALA A 2 -6.31 -3.07 8.34
CA ALA A 2 -6.44 -2.98 6.88
C ALA A 2 -7.61 -2.08 6.42
N ALA A 3 -8.83 -2.34 6.90
CA ALA A 3 -10.01 -1.53 6.56
C ALA A 3 -9.89 -0.03 6.88
N ALA A 4 -9.06 0.36 7.87
CA ALA A 4 -8.79 1.76 8.15
C ALA A 4 -7.88 2.38 7.07
N ILE A 5 -6.89 1.63 6.59
CA ILE A 5 -6.01 2.01 5.48
C ILE A 5 -6.82 2.12 4.18
N GLU A 6 -7.70 1.17 3.89
CA GLU A 6 -8.53 1.20 2.67
C GLU A 6 -9.51 2.39 2.66
N ARG A 7 -10.06 2.75 3.83
CA ARG A 7 -10.89 3.95 3.99
C ARG A 7 -10.10 5.25 3.80
N GLU A 8 -8.86 5.27 4.28
CA GLU A 8 -7.95 6.43 4.17
C GLU A 8 -7.46 6.61 2.72
N PHE A 9 -7.20 5.51 2.01
CA PHE A 9 -6.68 5.49 0.66
C PHE A 9 -7.68 4.85 -0.30
N SER A 10 -8.62 5.65 -0.82
CA SER A 10 -9.63 5.18 -1.79
C SER A 10 -9.01 4.39 -2.94
N GLY A 11 -9.53 3.18 -3.19
CA GLY A 11 -9.07 2.26 -4.24
C GLY A 11 -7.86 1.40 -3.87
N VAL A 12 -7.24 1.59 -2.70
CA VAL A 12 -6.24 0.66 -2.17
C VAL A 12 -6.93 -0.57 -1.59
N VAL A 13 -6.33 -1.74 -1.84
CA VAL A 13 -6.69 -2.98 -1.14
C VAL A 13 -5.51 -3.34 -0.24
N ALA A 14 -5.75 -3.50 1.06
CA ALA A 14 -4.71 -3.76 2.04
C ALA A 14 -4.99 -5.02 2.85
N TRP A 15 -3.95 -5.79 3.18
CA TRP A 15 -4.09 -7.00 3.98
C TRP A 15 -2.84 -7.31 4.80
N TYR A 16 -2.99 -8.19 5.78
CA TYR A 16 -1.87 -8.76 6.53
C TYR A 16 -1.62 -10.20 6.06
N GLY A 17 -0.41 -10.46 5.58
CA GLY A 17 0.02 -11.79 5.16
C GLY A 17 0.46 -12.60 6.37
N HIS A 18 -0.41 -13.45 6.91
CA HIS A 18 -0.08 -14.27 8.07
C HIS A 18 1.11 -15.22 7.85
N ALA A 19 1.33 -15.68 6.61
CA ALA A 19 2.45 -16.54 6.26
C ALA A 19 3.79 -15.79 6.18
N THR A 20 3.78 -14.52 5.77
CA THR A 20 5.00 -13.69 5.63
C THR A 20 5.25 -12.81 6.84
N GLY A 21 4.24 -12.62 7.70
CA GLY A 21 4.30 -11.71 8.83
C GLY A 21 4.27 -10.23 8.42
N ALA A 22 3.97 -9.91 7.16
CA ALA A 22 4.07 -8.56 6.60
C ALA A 22 2.72 -7.99 6.20
N TRP A 23 2.64 -6.66 6.16
CA TRP A 23 1.53 -5.90 5.61
C TRP A 23 1.74 -5.66 4.13
N TRP A 24 0.65 -5.77 3.38
CA TRP A 24 0.65 -5.61 1.93
C TRP A 24 -0.45 -4.66 1.50
N ALA A 25 -0.20 -3.95 0.40
CA ALA A 25 -1.22 -3.15 -0.24
C ALA A 25 -1.05 -3.12 -1.76
N MET A 26 -2.16 -3.27 -2.48
CA MET A 26 -2.25 -2.94 -3.90
C MET A 26 -2.67 -1.48 -4.04
N VAL A 27 -1.85 -0.69 -4.72
CA VAL A 27 -1.98 0.75 -4.84
C VAL A 27 -2.20 1.11 -6.31
N PRO A 28 -3.39 1.59 -6.70
CA PRO A 28 -3.61 2.12 -8.02
C PRO A 28 -2.75 3.37 -8.26
N VAL A 29 -2.01 3.38 -9.37
CA VAL A 29 -1.17 4.49 -9.83
C VAL A 29 -1.39 4.76 -11.31
N ARG A 30 -2.09 5.85 -11.63
CA ARG A 30 -2.46 6.26 -13.00
C ARG A 30 -3.06 5.13 -13.84
N ARG A 31 -2.24 4.40 -14.61
CA ARG A 31 -2.64 3.31 -15.52
C ARG A 31 -2.17 1.93 -15.05
N ASP A 32 -1.61 1.83 -13.86
CA ASP A 32 -1.01 0.61 -13.34
C ASP A 32 -1.38 0.40 -11.86
N VAL A 33 -1.01 -0.76 -11.31
CA VAL A 33 -1.17 -1.12 -9.91
C VAL A 33 0.19 -1.51 -9.36
N ARG A 34 0.59 -0.89 -8.25
CA ARG A 34 1.82 -1.25 -7.53
C ARG A 34 1.50 -2.06 -6.29
N LEU A 35 2.25 -3.13 -6.07
CA LEU A 35 2.25 -3.87 -4.82
C LEU A 35 3.31 -3.27 -3.90
N VAL A 36 2.92 -2.94 -2.66
CA VAL A 36 3.85 -2.49 -1.62
C VAL A 36 3.77 -3.42 -0.41
N GLU A 37 4.91 -3.61 0.25
CA GLU A 37 5.09 -4.41 1.46
C GLU A 37 5.64 -3.54 2.59
N ALA A 38 5.25 -3.81 3.82
CA ALA A 38 5.78 -3.18 5.02
C ALA A 38 5.69 -4.10 6.24
N LEU A 39 6.52 -3.87 7.25
CA LEU A 39 6.51 -4.66 8.48
C LEU A 39 5.45 -4.18 9.47
N SER A 40 4.97 -2.94 9.33
CA SER A 40 3.93 -2.38 10.18
C SER A 40 2.84 -1.63 9.39
N PRO A 41 1.64 -1.45 9.98
CA PRO A 41 0.58 -0.65 9.35
C PRO A 41 0.98 0.81 9.13
N ARG A 42 1.89 1.35 9.95
CA ARG A 42 2.38 2.73 9.79
C ARG A 42 3.27 2.85 8.57
N GLU A 43 4.28 1.98 8.48
CA GLU A 43 5.17 1.90 7.31
C GLU A 43 4.38 1.62 6.03
N LEU A 44 3.31 0.81 6.10
CA LEU A 44 2.46 0.57 4.94
C LEU A 44 1.79 1.84 4.42
N ARG A 45 1.31 2.73 5.31
CA ARG A 45 0.75 4.03 4.90
C ARG A 45 1.80 4.90 4.22
N GLU A 46 2.99 4.98 4.81
CA GLU A 46 4.13 5.72 4.25
C GLU A 46 4.49 5.16 2.85
N ALA A 47 4.52 3.83 2.70
CA ALA A 47 4.76 3.16 1.42
C ALA A 47 3.65 3.41 0.39
N ILE A 48 2.38 3.48 0.79
CA ILE A 48 1.25 3.82 -0.10
C ILE A 48 1.35 5.27 -0.58
N VAL A 49 1.62 6.21 0.33
CA VAL A 49 1.81 7.64 0.00
C VAL A 49 2.97 7.79 -0.97
N ASN A 50 4.09 7.13 -0.68
CA ASN A 50 5.22 7.07 -1.58
C ASN A 50 4.79 6.48 -2.92
N ALA A 51 4.23 5.28 -3.00
CA ALA A 51 3.81 4.67 -4.27
C ALA A 51 2.93 5.61 -5.13
N ARG A 52 2.00 6.36 -4.53
CA ARG A 52 1.14 7.35 -5.23
C ARG A 52 1.88 8.61 -5.69
N GLY A 53 2.78 9.13 -4.85
CA GLY A 53 3.59 10.31 -5.16
C GLY A 53 4.85 10.01 -5.99
N TRP A 54 5.27 8.75 -6.02
CA TRP A 54 6.54 8.29 -6.57
C TRP A 54 6.43 8.08 -8.07
N SER A 55 6.89 9.10 -8.81
CA SER A 55 6.89 9.21 -10.27
C SER A 55 8.11 8.60 -10.97
N TRP A 56 8.88 7.70 -10.33
CA TRP A 56 10.22 7.25 -10.79
C TRP A 56 10.36 6.96 -12.30
N PRO A 57 11.59 7.19 -12.82
CA PRO A 57 11.97 8.31 -13.67
C PRO A 57 11.57 8.05 -15.14
N ARG A 58 11.70 9.09 -16.00
CA ARG A 58 11.67 8.88 -17.45
C ARG A 58 12.82 7.96 -17.88
#